data_AF-A0A9W7AZE7-F1
#
_entry.id   AF-A0A9W7AZE7-F1
#
_cell.length_a   1.000
_cell.length_b   1.000
_cell.length_c   1.000
_cell.angle_alpha   90.00
_cell.angle_beta   90.00
_cell.angle_gamma   90.00
#
_symmetry.space_group_name_H-M   'P 1'
#
loop_
_entity.id
_entity.type
_entity.pdbx_description
1 polymer ?
#
loop_
_entity_poly.entity_id
_entity_poly.type
_entity_poly.pdbx_seq_one_letter_code
_entity_poly.pdbx_strand_id
1 'polypeptide(L)'
;MCSTSEALDRESCMEISLFEATPSTYNLKIKERIPDPQRCVKKYRRSAAGGGVRTFKNETPRTENQLYTTVQYLTSLLSSPRTSCSSKTQNYISDRFRAISVDIVQSRLEGRDCLRVMAKFGVFGSYVFGELESGKFEGRFNMGALQSCLSMLREVLGEDDGVLSLTGLLHFTGVVSGMEGLGLDGGEGLGGLCGLVPEGGLEEGKYEKLKFVFDLSEAWSTGNYHKLLTLLTTLPPTSPHTYLTRFITSRALPQIRFIISQNLNKSLGKGEKVLKKELARLLFFKEEDAAVRFAGEYGVMVMEGGEGVVMKLQSVEEINLEFKRDDDFVFGELKNDIINGPDEDNVMTLKPQFIDWLLYDDS
;
A
#
# COMPACT_ATOMS: atom_id res chain seq x y z
N MET A 1 -21.29 -4.63 -14.59
CA MET A 1 -20.04 -5.02 -13.87
C MET A 1 -20.11 -6.43 -13.26
N CYS A 2 -21.30 -7.04 -13.21
CA CYS A 2 -21.59 -8.41 -12.77
C CYS A 2 -22.67 -8.99 -13.71
N SER A 3 -22.75 -10.31 -13.87
CA SER A 3 -23.84 -10.94 -14.61
C SER A 3 -25.13 -10.96 -13.79
N THR A 4 -26.29 -10.92 -14.44
CA THR A 4 -27.59 -10.99 -13.75
C THR A 4 -27.74 -12.31 -13.00
N SER A 5 -27.25 -13.41 -13.57
CA SER A 5 -27.27 -14.73 -12.94
C SER A 5 -26.46 -14.77 -11.65
N GLU A 6 -25.26 -14.20 -11.64
CA GLU A 6 -24.46 -14.08 -10.42
C GLU A 6 -25.14 -13.19 -9.37
N ALA A 7 -25.70 -12.04 -9.78
CA ALA A 7 -26.38 -11.14 -8.85
C ALA A 7 -27.57 -11.82 -8.15
N LEU A 8 -28.40 -12.56 -8.90
CA LEU A 8 -29.53 -13.31 -8.36
C LEU A 8 -29.10 -14.50 -7.48
N ASP A 9 -28.05 -15.22 -7.85
CA ASP A 9 -27.47 -16.29 -7.02
C ASP A 9 -27.00 -15.72 -5.66
N ARG A 10 -26.32 -14.57 -5.70
CA ARG A 10 -25.83 -13.90 -4.49
C ARG A 10 -26.96 -13.31 -3.64
N GLU A 11 -28.04 -12.84 -4.25
CA GLU A 11 -29.27 -12.46 -3.53
C GLU A 11 -29.86 -13.66 -2.80
N SER A 12 -29.99 -14.80 -3.48
CA SER A 12 -30.52 -16.03 -2.88
C SER A 12 -29.63 -16.58 -1.76
N CYS A 13 -28.31 -16.38 -1.87
CA CYS A 13 -27.33 -16.78 -0.86
C CYS A 13 -27.14 -15.73 0.26
N MET A 14 -27.89 -14.62 0.26
CA MET A 14 -27.75 -13.53 1.23
C MET A 14 -26.33 -12.92 1.26
N GLU A 15 -25.71 -12.76 0.08
CA GLU A 15 -24.33 -12.26 -0.10
C GLU A 15 -24.26 -10.89 -0.78
N ILE A 16 -25.36 -10.13 -0.81
CA ILE A 16 -25.39 -8.78 -1.41
C ILE A 16 -24.75 -7.77 -0.44
N SER A 17 -23.68 -7.14 -0.91
CA SER A 17 -23.02 -6.09 -0.15
C SER A 17 -23.86 -4.82 -0.11
N LEU A 18 -23.66 -4.00 0.91
CA LEU A 18 -24.28 -2.66 0.95
C LEU A 18 -23.84 -1.79 -0.24
N PHE A 19 -22.65 -2.05 -0.79
CA PHE A 19 -22.10 -1.36 -1.96
C PHE A 19 -22.75 -1.78 -3.29
N GLU A 20 -23.57 -2.83 -3.28
CA GLU A 20 -24.20 -3.42 -4.46
C GLU A 20 -25.73 -3.34 -4.38
N ALA A 21 -26.26 -2.93 -3.23
CA ALA A 21 -27.68 -2.89 -2.97
C ALA A 21 -28.33 -1.62 -3.54
N THR A 22 -29.63 -1.72 -3.86
CA THR A 22 -30.43 -0.58 -4.31
C THR A 22 -30.51 0.52 -3.24
N PRO A 23 -30.72 1.80 -3.62
CA PRO A 23 -30.89 2.90 -2.67
C PRO A 23 -31.98 2.67 -1.61
N SER A 24 -33.02 1.90 -1.92
CA SER A 24 -34.10 1.59 -0.96
C SER A 24 -33.76 0.48 0.03
N THR A 25 -32.75 -0.35 -0.25
CA THR A 25 -32.48 -1.56 0.56
C THR A 25 -31.09 -1.62 1.18
N TYR A 26 -30.14 -0.75 0.81
CA TYR A 26 -28.75 -0.84 1.28
C TYR A 26 -28.58 -0.74 2.81
N ASN A 27 -29.43 0.04 3.49
CA ASN A 27 -29.44 0.19 4.95
C ASN A 27 -30.18 -0.96 5.68
N LEU A 28 -30.84 -1.85 4.94
CA LEU A 28 -31.54 -2.99 5.51
C LEU A 28 -30.56 -4.13 5.87
N LYS A 29 -31.08 -5.15 6.56
CA LYS A 29 -30.30 -6.34 6.89
C LYS A 29 -29.89 -7.05 5.60
N ILE A 30 -28.77 -7.79 5.64
CA ILE A 30 -28.20 -8.43 4.45
C ILE A 30 -29.21 -9.29 3.66
N LYS A 31 -30.14 -9.95 4.35
CA LYS A 31 -31.21 -10.80 3.78
C LYS A 31 -32.32 -10.02 3.06
N GLU A 32 -32.38 -8.70 3.25
CA GLU A 32 -33.41 -7.80 2.70
C GLU A 32 -32.84 -6.91 1.58
N ARG A 33 -31.54 -7.07 1.27
CA ARG A 33 -30.86 -6.27 0.24
C ARG A 33 -31.17 -6.82 -1.13
N ILE A 34 -31.62 -5.94 -2.01
CA ILE A 34 -31.90 -6.23 -3.41
C ILE A 34 -30.70 -5.76 -4.24
N PRO A 35 -30.14 -6.59 -5.14
CA PRO A 35 -29.03 -6.20 -6.01
C PRO A 35 -29.44 -5.06 -6.95
N ASP A 36 -28.60 -4.02 -7.04
CA ASP A 36 -28.71 -2.95 -8.02
C ASP A 36 -27.86 -3.31 -9.25
N PRO A 37 -28.46 -3.49 -10.44
CA PRO A 37 -27.73 -3.83 -11.66
C PRO A 37 -26.61 -2.85 -12.02
N GLN A 38 -26.71 -1.59 -11.58
CA GLN A 38 -25.70 -0.55 -11.83
C GLN A 38 -24.55 -0.58 -10.82
N ARG A 39 -24.69 -1.32 -9.70
CA ARG A 39 -23.71 -1.35 -8.60
C ARG A 39 -23.12 -2.74 -8.35
N CYS A 40 -23.80 -3.80 -8.78
CA CYS A 40 -23.32 -5.16 -8.61
C CYS A 40 -22.00 -5.39 -9.37
N VAL A 41 -20.98 -5.85 -8.64
CA VAL A 41 -19.67 -6.22 -9.19
C VAL A 41 -19.39 -7.70 -8.94
N LYS A 42 -18.85 -8.37 -9.96
CA LYS A 42 -18.48 -9.79 -9.89
C LYS A 42 -17.58 -10.08 -8.68
N LYS A 43 -18.01 -10.99 -7.82
CA LYS A 43 -17.32 -11.42 -6.59
C LYS A 43 -16.26 -12.46 -6.92
N TYR A 44 -15.12 -12.39 -6.23
CA TYR A 44 -14.10 -13.43 -6.39
C TYR A 44 -14.58 -14.74 -5.75
N ARG A 45 -14.58 -15.82 -6.52
CA ARG A 45 -14.95 -17.17 -6.05
C ARG A 45 -13.69 -18.03 -6.04
N ARG A 46 -13.30 -18.50 -4.85
CA ARG A 46 -12.25 -19.51 -4.73
C ARG A 46 -12.81 -20.86 -5.16
N SER A 47 -12.05 -21.62 -5.94
CA SER A 47 -12.32 -23.05 -6.10
C SER A 47 -12.16 -23.70 -4.72
N ALA A 48 -13.25 -24.12 -4.09
CA ALA A 48 -13.14 -24.96 -2.90
C ALA A 48 -12.53 -26.30 -3.34
N ALA A 49 -11.39 -26.69 -2.73
CA ALA A 49 -10.74 -28.00 -2.84
C ALA A 49 -11.03 -28.78 -4.14
N GLY A 50 -10.50 -28.31 -5.28
CA GLY A 50 -10.55 -29.04 -6.56
C GLY A 50 -11.87 -29.02 -7.33
N GLY A 51 -12.91 -28.32 -6.86
CA GLY A 51 -14.25 -28.33 -7.50
C GLY A 51 -14.46 -27.40 -8.70
N GLY A 52 -13.41 -26.69 -9.15
CA GLY A 52 -13.54 -25.63 -10.16
C GLY A 52 -14.26 -24.38 -9.64
N VAL A 53 -14.08 -23.25 -10.33
CA VAL A 53 -14.86 -22.04 -10.08
C VAL A 53 -16.27 -22.30 -10.60
N ARG A 54 -17.32 -22.07 -9.79
CA ARG A 54 -18.70 -22.10 -10.28
C ARG A 54 -18.83 -21.09 -11.41
N THR A 55 -18.82 -21.57 -12.65
CA THR A 55 -19.15 -20.77 -13.83
C THR A 55 -20.66 -20.71 -13.93
N PHE A 56 -21.22 -19.49 -13.91
CA PHE A 56 -22.63 -19.32 -14.19
C PHE A 56 -22.87 -19.69 -15.66
N LYS A 57 -23.90 -20.50 -15.94
CA LYS A 57 -24.24 -20.89 -17.31
C LYS A 57 -24.43 -19.62 -18.14
N ASN A 58 -23.78 -19.57 -19.32
CA ASN A 58 -23.83 -18.45 -20.28
C ASN A 58 -23.20 -17.13 -19.79
N GLU A 59 -22.29 -17.16 -18.82
CA GLU A 59 -21.56 -15.96 -18.44
C GLU A 59 -20.57 -15.55 -19.54
N THR A 60 -20.86 -14.42 -20.20
CA THR A 60 -19.94 -13.81 -21.16
C THR A 60 -18.78 -13.17 -20.41
N PRO A 61 -17.50 -13.43 -20.79
CA PRO A 61 -16.36 -12.74 -20.22
C PRO A 61 -16.52 -11.22 -20.33
N ARG A 62 -16.14 -10.49 -19.28
CA ARG A 62 -16.14 -9.01 -19.31
C ARG A 62 -15.07 -8.54 -20.30
N THR A 63 -15.43 -7.58 -21.15
CA THR A 63 -14.44 -6.93 -22.04
C THR A 63 -13.49 -6.04 -21.24
N GLU A 64 -12.34 -5.69 -21.83
CA GLU A 64 -11.38 -4.80 -21.17
C GLU A 64 -11.99 -3.46 -20.77
N ASN A 65 -12.81 -2.85 -21.63
CA ASN A 65 -13.55 -1.63 -21.30
C ASN A 65 -14.51 -1.81 -20.11
N GLN A 66 -15.20 -2.96 -20.03
CA GLN A 66 -16.07 -3.27 -18.89
C GLN A 66 -15.27 -3.48 -17.61
N LEU A 67 -14.09 -4.11 -17.68
CA LEU A 67 -13.19 -4.27 -16.54
C LEU A 67 -12.69 -2.91 -16.06
N TYR A 68 -12.23 -2.05 -16.96
CA TYR A 68 -11.73 -0.72 -16.59
C TYR A 68 -12.84 0.17 -16.00
N THR A 69 -14.03 0.17 -16.60
CA THR A 69 -15.22 0.84 -16.01
C THR A 69 -15.53 0.31 -14.62
N THR A 70 -15.34 -1.01 -14.40
CA THR A 70 -15.52 -1.63 -13.07
C THR A 70 -14.49 -1.12 -12.07
N VAL A 71 -13.21 -1.02 -12.48
CA VAL A 71 -12.15 -0.46 -11.64
C VAL A 71 -12.44 0.99 -11.28
N GLN A 72 -12.86 1.82 -12.26
CA GLN A 72 -13.25 3.21 -12.01
C GLN A 72 -14.37 3.32 -10.99
N TYR A 73 -15.43 2.51 -11.13
CA TYR A 73 -16.51 2.46 -10.16
C TYR A 73 -16.01 2.08 -8.76
N LEU A 74 -15.21 1.02 -8.64
CA LEU A 74 -14.69 0.55 -7.35
C LEU A 74 -13.82 1.60 -6.66
N THR A 75 -12.94 2.28 -7.38
CA THR A 75 -12.09 3.34 -6.83
C THR A 75 -12.92 4.57 -6.43
N SER A 76 -13.99 4.90 -7.18
CA SER A 76 -14.89 6.00 -6.81
C SER A 76 -15.62 5.80 -5.49
N LEU A 77 -15.71 4.54 -5.00
CA LEU A 77 -16.25 4.26 -3.67
C LEU A 77 -15.37 4.89 -2.57
N LEU A 78 -14.12 5.23 -2.84
CA LEU A 78 -13.27 5.93 -1.86
C LEU A 78 -13.67 7.41 -1.70
N SER A 79 -14.34 8.01 -2.69
CA SER A 79 -14.79 9.41 -2.63
C SER A 79 -16.06 9.58 -1.80
N SER A 80 -16.84 8.51 -1.65
CA SER A 80 -18.19 8.63 -1.11
C SER A 80 -18.13 8.64 0.43
N PRO A 81 -18.73 9.66 1.09
CA PRO A 81 -18.82 9.69 2.55
C PRO A 81 -19.51 8.46 3.14
N ARG A 82 -20.38 7.81 2.36
CA ARG A 82 -21.12 6.60 2.75
C ARG A 82 -20.26 5.35 2.79
N THR A 83 -19.11 5.39 2.14
CA THR A 83 -18.24 4.25 1.84
C THR A 83 -16.80 4.59 2.18
N SER A 84 -16.63 5.46 3.17
CA SER A 84 -15.38 5.99 3.72
C SER A 84 -14.30 4.91 3.89
N CYS A 85 -13.03 5.31 4.09
CA CYS A 85 -11.87 4.42 4.21
C CYS A 85 -11.95 3.50 5.44
N SER A 86 -12.87 2.54 5.39
CA SER A 86 -13.12 1.49 6.36
C SER A 86 -12.55 0.17 5.86
N SER A 87 -12.26 -0.75 6.78
CA SER A 87 -11.89 -2.12 6.43
C SER A 87 -12.93 -2.82 5.56
N LYS A 88 -14.22 -2.51 5.73
CA LYS A 88 -15.30 -3.10 4.91
C LYS A 88 -15.22 -2.65 3.45
N THR A 89 -14.99 -1.35 3.21
CA THR A 89 -14.79 -0.81 1.86
C THR A 89 -13.56 -1.42 1.22
N GLN A 90 -12.43 -1.45 1.95
CA GLN A 90 -11.20 -2.08 1.48
C GLN A 90 -11.48 -3.53 1.07
N ASN A 91 -11.99 -4.34 1.99
CA ASN A 91 -12.13 -5.79 1.80
C ASN A 91 -13.05 -6.08 0.60
N TYR A 92 -14.08 -5.27 0.43
CA TYR A 92 -14.94 -5.32 -0.74
C TYR A 92 -14.17 -5.01 -2.03
N ILE A 93 -13.47 -3.88 -2.12
CA ILE A 93 -12.71 -3.49 -3.32
C ILE A 93 -11.64 -4.55 -3.63
N SER A 94 -10.86 -4.99 -2.65
CA SER A 94 -9.82 -6.00 -2.86
C SER A 94 -10.37 -7.34 -3.33
N ASP A 95 -11.52 -7.79 -2.83
CA ASP A 95 -12.16 -9.01 -3.33
C ASP A 95 -12.58 -8.84 -4.81
N ARG A 96 -13.17 -7.70 -5.16
CA ARG A 96 -13.59 -7.43 -6.54
C ARG A 96 -12.40 -7.24 -7.49
N PHE A 97 -11.30 -6.67 -7.02
CA PHE A 97 -10.05 -6.58 -7.76
C PHE A 97 -9.46 -7.96 -8.06
N ARG A 98 -9.52 -8.90 -7.12
CA ARG A 98 -9.12 -10.30 -7.41
C ARG A 98 -9.98 -10.92 -8.50
N ALA A 99 -11.30 -10.67 -8.51
CA ALA A 99 -12.17 -11.13 -9.59
C ALA A 99 -11.81 -10.50 -10.95
N ILE A 100 -11.39 -9.25 -10.97
CA ILE A 100 -10.90 -8.57 -12.19
C ILE A 100 -9.59 -9.21 -12.66
N SER A 101 -8.62 -9.46 -11.77
CA SER A 101 -7.39 -10.18 -12.12
C SER A 101 -7.67 -11.56 -12.73
N VAL A 102 -8.62 -12.31 -12.17
CA VAL A 102 -9.02 -13.61 -12.72
C VAL A 102 -9.57 -13.45 -14.14
N ASP A 103 -10.42 -12.45 -14.38
CA ASP A 103 -11.00 -12.23 -15.71
C ASP A 103 -9.94 -11.81 -16.75
N ILE A 104 -8.97 -10.98 -16.36
CA ILE A 104 -7.82 -10.61 -17.21
C ILE A 104 -7.07 -11.87 -17.65
N VAL A 105 -6.68 -12.72 -16.69
CA VAL A 105 -5.92 -13.95 -16.96
C VAL A 105 -6.74 -14.95 -17.78
N GLN A 106 -7.98 -15.23 -17.37
CA GLN A 106 -8.83 -16.23 -18.06
C GLN A 106 -9.17 -15.81 -19.49
N SER A 107 -9.35 -14.52 -19.73
CA SER A 107 -9.68 -13.97 -21.05
C SER A 107 -8.46 -13.60 -21.87
N ARG A 108 -7.24 -13.80 -21.33
CA ARG A 108 -5.96 -13.42 -21.95
C ARG A 108 -5.93 -11.95 -22.39
N LEU A 109 -6.49 -11.07 -21.57
CA LEU A 109 -6.45 -9.64 -21.79
C LEU A 109 -5.14 -9.06 -21.24
N GLU A 110 -4.71 -7.94 -21.80
CA GLU A 110 -3.57 -7.19 -21.27
C GLU A 110 -3.94 -6.46 -19.97
N GLY A 111 -5.08 -5.75 -19.96
CA GLY A 111 -5.62 -5.13 -18.75
C GLY A 111 -4.72 -4.05 -18.15
N ARG A 112 -3.88 -3.38 -18.97
CA ARG A 112 -2.87 -2.40 -18.53
C ARG A 112 -3.42 -1.38 -17.55
N ASP A 113 -4.48 -0.69 -17.94
CA ASP A 113 -5.05 0.40 -17.14
C ASP A 113 -5.71 -0.12 -15.85
N CYS A 114 -6.33 -1.30 -15.92
CA CYS A 114 -6.87 -1.97 -14.73
C CYS A 114 -5.76 -2.25 -13.72
N LEU A 115 -4.68 -2.91 -14.18
CA LEU A 115 -3.54 -3.31 -13.36
C LEU A 115 -2.81 -2.10 -12.76
N ARG A 116 -2.68 -0.99 -13.49
CA ARG A 116 -2.09 0.26 -12.97
C ARG A 116 -2.88 0.81 -11.79
N VAL A 117 -4.18 1.01 -11.96
CA VAL A 117 -5.04 1.56 -10.89
C VAL A 117 -5.10 0.59 -9.69
N MET A 118 -5.18 -0.71 -9.96
CA MET A 118 -5.17 -1.74 -8.90
C MET A 118 -3.85 -1.74 -8.11
N ALA A 119 -2.71 -1.54 -8.77
CA ALA A 119 -1.42 -1.40 -8.10
C ALA A 119 -1.35 -0.13 -7.25
N LYS A 120 -1.76 1.03 -7.79
CA LYS A 120 -1.86 2.29 -7.03
C LYS A 120 -2.74 2.14 -5.79
N PHE A 121 -3.90 1.49 -5.93
CA PHE A 121 -4.79 1.18 -4.82
C PHE A 121 -4.14 0.25 -3.80
N GLY A 122 -3.44 -0.80 -4.22
CA GLY A 122 -2.77 -1.73 -3.31
C GLY A 122 -1.74 -1.01 -2.44
N VAL A 123 -0.96 -0.12 -3.03
CA VAL A 123 0.04 0.73 -2.36
C VAL A 123 -0.62 1.67 -1.36
N PHE A 124 -1.60 2.44 -1.84
CA PHE A 124 -2.36 3.38 -1.03
C PHE A 124 -3.07 2.68 0.13
N GLY A 125 -3.72 1.55 -0.14
CA GLY A 125 -4.43 0.76 0.87
C GLY A 125 -3.48 0.19 1.93
N SER A 126 -2.27 -0.22 1.51
CA SER A 126 -1.21 -0.64 2.43
C SER A 126 -0.84 0.46 3.43
N TYR A 127 -0.84 1.72 3.00
CA TYR A 127 -0.57 2.85 3.87
C TYR A 127 -1.77 3.21 4.75
N VAL A 128 -2.95 3.45 4.16
CA VAL A 128 -4.11 3.96 4.92
C VAL A 128 -4.71 2.93 5.86
N PHE A 129 -4.84 1.68 5.42
CA PHE A 129 -5.47 0.63 6.22
C PHE A 129 -4.47 -0.11 7.10
N GLY A 130 -3.17 0.16 6.95
CA GLY A 130 -2.12 -0.50 7.70
C GLY A 130 -2.21 -0.31 9.22
N GLU A 131 -2.77 0.82 9.69
CA GLU A 131 -2.93 1.10 11.13
C GLU A 131 -4.19 0.50 11.74
N LEU A 132 -5.08 -0.09 10.94
CA LEU A 132 -6.27 -0.70 11.48
C LEU A 132 -5.88 -1.88 12.38
N GLU A 133 -6.58 -2.05 13.50
CA GLU A 133 -6.36 -3.14 14.45
C GLU A 133 -6.22 -4.50 13.74
N SER A 134 -5.32 -5.34 14.27
CA SER A 134 -5.09 -6.71 13.82
C SER A 134 -6.41 -7.46 13.61
N GLY A 135 -6.61 -7.95 12.38
CA GLY A 135 -7.83 -8.66 11.96
C GLY A 135 -8.85 -7.80 11.20
N LYS A 136 -8.73 -6.47 11.20
CA LYS A 136 -9.55 -5.58 10.33
C LYS A 136 -8.92 -5.39 8.95
N PHE A 137 -7.59 -5.36 8.89
CA PHE A 137 -6.83 -5.30 7.65
C PHE A 137 -5.74 -6.37 7.68
N GLU A 138 -5.65 -7.15 6.60
CA GLU A 138 -4.62 -8.18 6.51
C GLU A 138 -3.52 -7.72 5.55
N GLY A 139 -2.54 -6.97 6.08
CA GLY A 139 -1.46 -6.36 5.30
C GLY A 139 -0.71 -7.36 4.40
N ARG A 140 -0.48 -8.59 4.88
CA ARG A 140 0.14 -9.66 4.09
C ARG A 140 -0.63 -9.99 2.82
N PHE A 141 -1.95 -10.11 2.91
CA PHE A 141 -2.79 -10.42 1.76
C PHE A 141 -2.89 -9.26 0.78
N ASN A 142 -2.85 -8.02 1.28
CA ASN A 142 -2.78 -6.83 0.43
C ASN A 142 -1.45 -6.78 -0.34
N MET A 143 -0.33 -7.02 0.33
CA MET A 143 1.00 -7.03 -0.30
C MET A 143 1.14 -8.16 -1.32
N GLY A 144 0.66 -9.37 -1.03
CA GLY A 144 0.64 -10.47 -1.99
C GLY A 144 -0.22 -10.17 -3.24
N ALA A 145 -1.36 -9.50 -3.06
CA ALA A 145 -2.20 -9.05 -4.17
C ALA A 145 -1.52 -7.95 -5.00
N LEU A 146 -0.88 -6.98 -4.33
CA LEU A 146 -0.09 -5.93 -4.98
C LEU A 146 1.07 -6.51 -5.80
N GLN A 147 1.84 -7.44 -5.23
CA GLN A 147 2.94 -8.11 -5.92
C GLN A 147 2.43 -8.86 -7.15
N SER A 148 1.34 -9.62 -7.02
CA SER A 148 0.73 -10.31 -8.16
C SER A 148 0.31 -9.33 -9.26
N CYS A 149 -0.29 -8.20 -8.86
CA CYS A 149 -0.72 -7.14 -9.78
C CYS A 149 0.47 -6.50 -10.53
N LEU A 150 1.54 -6.18 -9.81
CA LEU A 150 2.73 -5.57 -10.38
C LEU A 150 3.51 -6.56 -11.28
N SER A 151 3.54 -7.86 -10.94
CA SER A 151 4.12 -8.90 -11.81
C SER A 151 3.36 -9.00 -13.13
N MET A 152 2.03 -9.08 -13.11
CA MET A 152 1.21 -9.06 -14.33
C MET A 152 1.42 -7.77 -15.13
N LEU A 153 1.51 -6.62 -14.45
CA LEU A 153 1.74 -5.34 -15.11
C LEU A 153 3.10 -5.29 -15.81
N ARG A 154 4.15 -5.83 -15.18
CA ARG A 154 5.50 -5.95 -15.77
C ARG A 154 5.48 -6.79 -17.05
N GLU A 155 4.79 -7.93 -17.03
CA GLU A 155 4.67 -8.80 -18.21
C GLU A 155 4.02 -8.09 -19.40
N VAL A 156 3.01 -7.27 -19.14
CA VAL A 156 2.23 -6.59 -20.19
C VAL A 156 2.91 -5.33 -20.71
N LEU A 157 3.59 -4.59 -19.83
CA LEU A 157 4.24 -3.33 -20.21
C LEU A 157 5.64 -3.53 -20.84
N GLY A 158 6.28 -4.70 -20.70
CA GLY A 158 7.59 -4.96 -21.28
C GLY A 158 8.71 -4.14 -20.64
N GLU A 159 9.54 -3.47 -21.45
CA GLU A 159 10.67 -2.61 -21.02
C GLU A 159 10.38 -1.08 -21.12
N ASP A 160 9.13 -0.67 -21.42
CA ASP A 160 8.77 0.75 -21.61
C ASP A 160 8.93 1.63 -20.34
N ASP A 161 9.14 2.93 -20.50
CA ASP A 161 9.41 3.91 -19.42
C ASP A 161 8.35 3.92 -18.28
N GLY A 162 7.08 3.59 -18.58
CA GLY A 162 6.02 3.44 -17.57
C GLY A 162 6.23 2.25 -16.62
N VAL A 163 6.90 1.19 -17.12
CA VAL A 163 7.34 0.02 -16.35
C VAL A 163 8.26 0.46 -15.24
N LEU A 164 9.26 1.31 -15.52
CA LEU A 164 10.31 1.65 -14.56
C LEU A 164 9.78 2.39 -13.32
N SER A 165 8.70 3.16 -13.46
CA SER A 165 8.07 3.87 -12.33
C SER A 165 7.34 2.95 -11.35
N LEU A 166 6.59 1.97 -11.87
CA LEU A 166 5.86 0.98 -11.07
C LEU A 166 6.74 -0.23 -10.73
N THR A 167 7.85 -0.43 -11.44
CA THR A 167 8.85 -1.48 -11.18
C THR A 167 9.88 -1.06 -10.14
N GLY A 168 10.27 0.23 -10.11
CA GLY A 168 10.94 0.80 -8.93
C GLY A 168 10.05 0.68 -7.69
N LEU A 169 8.73 0.76 -7.88
CA LEU A 169 7.75 0.45 -6.85
C LEU A 169 7.71 -1.04 -6.46
N LEU A 170 7.67 -1.95 -7.44
CA LEU A 170 7.75 -3.41 -7.24
C LEU A 170 8.97 -3.79 -6.40
N HIS A 171 10.13 -3.20 -6.71
CA HIS A 171 11.35 -3.41 -5.96
C HIS A 171 11.24 -2.97 -4.53
N PHE A 172 10.82 -1.71 -4.34
CA PHE A 172 10.70 -1.15 -3.02
C PHE A 172 9.65 -1.94 -2.21
N THR A 173 8.56 -2.41 -2.82
CA THR A 173 7.59 -3.30 -2.16
C THR A 173 8.18 -4.67 -1.80
N GLY A 174 8.95 -5.31 -2.68
CA GLY A 174 9.58 -6.61 -2.40
C GLY A 174 10.63 -6.52 -1.30
N VAL A 175 11.40 -5.44 -1.32
CA VAL A 175 12.43 -5.12 -0.33
C VAL A 175 11.82 -4.81 1.04
N VAL A 176 10.73 -4.03 1.11
CA VAL A 176 9.97 -3.81 2.35
C VAL A 176 9.32 -5.10 2.84
N SER A 177 8.78 -5.92 1.93
CA SER A 177 8.13 -7.19 2.28
C SER A 177 9.11 -8.25 2.83
N GLY A 178 10.35 -8.25 2.35
CA GLY A 178 11.42 -9.11 2.88
C GLY A 178 11.78 -8.79 4.33
N MET A 179 11.63 -7.54 4.76
CA MET A 179 11.91 -7.11 6.14
C MET A 179 10.76 -7.39 7.12
N GLU A 180 9.51 -7.37 6.67
CA GLU A 180 8.33 -7.70 7.50
C GLU A 180 8.24 -9.22 7.80
N GLY A 181 9.24 -10.02 7.45
CA GLY A 181 9.24 -11.48 7.69
C GLY A 181 8.14 -12.20 6.93
N LEU A 182 7.71 -11.66 5.78
CA LEU A 182 6.59 -12.19 5.00
C LEU A 182 6.92 -13.48 4.23
N GLY A 183 8.11 -14.06 4.43
CA GLY A 183 8.54 -15.28 3.75
C GLY A 183 8.66 -15.12 2.24
N LEU A 184 8.71 -13.88 1.75
CA LEU A 184 9.02 -13.57 0.37
C LEU A 184 10.54 -13.49 0.30
N ASP A 185 11.17 -14.44 -0.39
CA ASP A 185 12.61 -14.47 -0.59
C ASP A 185 13.09 -13.15 -1.20
N GLY A 186 13.59 -12.25 -0.35
CA GLY A 186 14.09 -10.92 -0.73
C GLY A 186 15.26 -10.96 -1.72
N GLY A 187 15.80 -12.16 -2.00
CA GLY A 187 16.89 -12.38 -2.95
C GLY A 187 16.47 -12.30 -4.42
N GLU A 188 15.27 -12.73 -4.80
CA GLU A 188 14.86 -12.71 -6.22
C GLU A 188 14.43 -11.31 -6.70
N GLY A 189 13.92 -10.47 -5.79
CA GLY A 189 13.51 -9.09 -6.10
C GLY A 189 14.68 -8.14 -6.41
N LEU A 190 15.82 -8.31 -5.75
CA LEU A 190 17.05 -7.52 -5.97
C LEU A 190 17.70 -7.84 -7.33
N GLY A 191 17.73 -9.12 -7.72
CA GLY A 191 18.30 -9.55 -9.00
C GLY A 191 17.54 -9.01 -10.21
N GLY A 192 16.22 -8.84 -10.08
CA GLY A 192 15.36 -8.34 -11.15
C GLY A 192 15.57 -6.88 -11.54
N LEU A 193 16.17 -6.05 -10.67
CA LEU A 193 16.45 -4.64 -10.95
C LEU A 193 17.90 -4.33 -11.28
N CYS A 194 18.84 -5.17 -10.81
CA CYS A 194 20.18 -5.19 -11.39
C CYS A 194 20.15 -5.44 -12.91
N GLY A 195 19.11 -6.11 -13.42
CA GLY A 195 18.86 -6.26 -14.85
C GLY A 195 18.06 -5.13 -15.52
N LEU A 196 17.52 -4.16 -14.76
CA LEU A 196 16.71 -3.04 -15.29
C LEU A 196 17.42 -1.68 -15.23
N VAL A 197 18.43 -1.54 -14.36
CA VAL A 197 19.46 -0.52 -14.58
C VAL A 197 20.29 -1.06 -15.73
N PRO A 198 20.27 -0.43 -16.92
CA PRO A 198 21.09 -0.89 -18.04
C PRO A 198 22.54 -1.04 -17.57
N GLU A 199 23.27 -2.06 -18.06
CA GLU A 199 24.69 -2.27 -17.69
C GLU A 199 25.61 -1.06 -17.99
N GLY A 200 25.09 0.00 -18.62
CA GLY A 200 25.75 1.29 -18.85
C GLY A 200 25.34 2.45 -17.92
N GLY A 201 24.54 2.20 -16.88
CA GLY A 201 23.98 3.25 -16.02
C GLY A 201 22.73 3.92 -16.59
N LEU A 202 22.08 4.77 -15.78
CA LEU A 202 20.94 5.57 -16.22
C LEU A 202 21.46 6.67 -17.16
N GLU A 203 21.00 6.69 -18.42
CA GLU A 203 21.26 7.82 -19.31
C GLU A 203 20.76 9.11 -18.64
N GLU A 204 21.66 10.08 -18.50
CA GLU A 204 21.37 11.36 -17.84
C GLU A 204 20.22 12.07 -18.59
N GLY A 205 19.16 12.40 -17.86
CA GLY A 205 17.95 13.04 -18.40
C GLY A 205 16.84 12.09 -18.85
N LYS A 206 17.11 10.81 -19.16
CA LYS A 206 16.05 9.89 -19.62
C LYS A 206 15.08 9.47 -18.51
N TYR A 207 15.56 9.43 -17.27
CA TYR A 207 14.81 8.93 -16.11
C TYR A 207 14.71 9.95 -14.97
N GLU A 208 14.66 11.25 -15.30
CA GLU A 208 14.62 12.32 -14.30
C GLU A 208 13.44 12.16 -13.32
N LYS A 209 12.26 11.77 -13.83
CA LYS A 209 11.07 11.46 -13.02
C LYS A 209 11.28 10.29 -12.03
N LEU A 210 12.26 9.42 -12.28
CA LEU A 210 12.56 8.22 -11.48
C LEU A 210 13.79 8.35 -10.61
N LYS A 211 14.56 9.43 -10.77
CA LYS A 211 15.78 9.67 -10.00
C LYS A 211 15.53 9.52 -8.49
N PHE A 212 14.41 10.04 -8.00
CA PHE A 212 14.02 9.90 -6.60
C PHE A 212 13.90 8.44 -6.14
N VAL A 213 13.25 7.60 -6.94
CA VAL A 213 13.04 6.18 -6.62
C VAL A 213 14.36 5.42 -6.63
N PHE A 214 15.24 5.72 -7.59
CA PHE A 214 16.57 5.13 -7.65
C PHE A 214 17.45 5.57 -6.49
N ASP A 215 17.47 6.86 -6.15
CA ASP A 215 18.25 7.39 -5.02
C ASP A 215 17.78 6.76 -3.69
N LEU A 216 16.46 6.54 -3.51
CA LEU A 216 15.91 5.84 -2.35
C LEU A 216 16.29 4.35 -2.35
N SER A 217 16.22 3.69 -3.50
CA SER A 217 16.59 2.30 -3.65
C SER A 217 18.07 2.06 -3.35
N GLU A 218 18.95 2.94 -3.83
CA GLU A 218 20.39 2.93 -3.52
C GLU A 218 20.65 3.17 -2.04
N ALA A 219 20.02 4.20 -1.45
CA ALA A 219 20.15 4.48 -0.02
C ALA A 219 19.69 3.29 0.83
N TRP A 220 18.64 2.60 0.41
CA TRP A 220 18.17 1.38 1.05
C TRP A 220 19.17 0.24 0.92
N SER A 221 19.58 -0.11 -0.32
CA SER A 221 20.43 -1.29 -0.58
C SER A 221 21.81 -1.18 0.07
N THR A 222 22.32 0.03 0.22
CA THR A 222 23.59 0.33 0.91
C THR A 222 23.44 0.43 2.44
N GLY A 223 22.22 0.29 2.98
CA GLY A 223 21.94 0.47 4.40
C GLY A 223 22.11 1.92 4.89
N ASN A 224 22.17 2.90 3.96
CA ASN A 224 22.26 4.31 4.28
C ASN A 224 20.88 4.91 4.58
N TYR A 225 20.31 4.45 5.70
CA TYR A 225 18.97 4.84 6.14
C TYR A 225 18.86 6.34 6.47
N HIS A 226 19.95 7.01 6.85
CA HIS A 226 19.92 8.46 7.04
C HIS A 226 19.72 9.19 5.71
N LYS A 227 20.45 8.80 4.64
CA LYS A 227 20.22 9.34 3.29
C LYS A 227 18.78 9.07 2.85
N LEU A 228 18.27 7.87 3.10
CA LEU A 228 16.89 7.50 2.79
C LEU A 228 15.87 8.42 3.46
N LEU A 229 15.96 8.61 4.79
CA LEU A 229 15.05 9.50 5.51
C LEU A 229 15.22 10.96 5.08
N THR A 230 16.45 11.38 4.78
CA THR A 230 16.73 12.72 4.25
C THR A 230 16.02 12.94 2.92
N LEU A 231 16.15 12.01 1.97
CA LEU A 231 15.49 12.07 0.66
C LEU A 231 13.97 12.18 0.79
N LEU A 232 13.37 11.46 1.75
CA LEU A 232 11.94 11.61 2.05
C LEU A 232 11.61 13.02 2.57
N THR A 233 12.49 13.69 3.29
CA THR A 233 12.19 15.05 3.79
C THR A 233 12.50 16.18 2.82
N THR A 234 13.51 16.03 1.95
CA THR A 234 14.06 17.14 1.17
C THR A 234 13.44 17.32 -0.20
N LEU A 235 12.89 16.26 -0.79
CA LEU A 235 12.34 16.30 -2.14
C LEU A 235 10.84 16.57 -2.10
N PRO A 236 10.34 17.71 -2.60
CA PRO A 236 8.91 17.92 -2.70
C PRO A 236 8.30 16.80 -3.57
N PRO A 237 7.16 16.20 -3.18
CA PRO A 237 6.39 15.33 -4.05
C PRO A 237 5.73 16.18 -5.12
N THR A 238 6.54 16.47 -6.14
CA THR A 238 6.12 17.16 -7.36
C THR A 238 5.51 16.20 -8.37
N SER A 239 5.53 14.88 -8.10
CA SER A 239 5.07 13.86 -9.04
C SER A 239 4.25 12.75 -8.38
N PRO A 240 3.33 12.12 -9.12
CA PRO A 240 2.65 10.88 -8.76
C PRO A 240 3.56 9.81 -8.15
N HIS A 241 4.71 9.58 -8.78
CA HIS A 241 5.62 8.51 -8.38
C HIS A 241 6.17 8.76 -6.98
N THR A 242 6.38 10.02 -6.60
CA THR A 242 6.82 10.38 -5.26
C THR A 242 5.79 9.98 -4.20
N TYR A 243 4.48 10.12 -4.46
CA TYR A 243 3.43 9.72 -3.52
C TYR A 243 3.43 8.21 -3.27
N LEU A 244 3.43 7.41 -4.33
CA LEU A 244 3.42 5.95 -4.23
C LEU A 244 4.65 5.43 -3.49
N THR A 245 5.83 5.96 -3.80
CA THR A 245 7.07 5.57 -3.12
C THR A 245 6.99 5.93 -1.64
N ARG A 246 6.54 7.14 -1.30
CA ARG A 246 6.34 7.58 0.08
C ARG A 246 5.36 6.69 0.86
N PHE A 247 4.24 6.30 0.26
CA PHE A 247 3.29 5.37 0.89
C PHE A 247 3.96 4.04 1.24
N ILE A 248 4.75 3.46 0.35
CA ILE A 248 5.39 2.18 0.66
C ILE A 248 6.54 2.37 1.66
N THR A 249 7.33 3.44 1.53
CA THR A 249 8.43 3.71 2.46
C THR A 249 7.93 3.98 3.87
N SER A 250 6.77 4.61 4.01
CA SER A 250 6.12 4.81 5.32
C SER A 250 5.96 3.50 6.09
N ARG A 251 5.63 2.40 5.40
CA ARG A 251 5.45 1.08 6.02
C ARG A 251 6.71 0.55 6.66
N ALA A 252 7.85 0.86 6.07
CA ALA A 252 9.14 0.44 6.56
C ALA A 252 9.72 1.36 7.64
N LEU A 253 9.11 2.51 7.94
CA LEU A 253 9.70 3.50 8.85
C LEU A 253 10.00 2.96 10.24
N PRO A 254 9.13 2.17 10.89
CA PRO A 254 9.47 1.58 12.17
C PRO A 254 10.74 0.73 12.08
N GLN A 255 10.83 -0.12 11.06
CA GLN A 255 11.99 -0.99 10.82
C GLN A 255 13.27 -0.17 10.55
N ILE A 256 13.17 0.85 9.70
CA ILE A 256 14.28 1.76 9.38
C ILE A 256 14.79 2.44 10.66
N ARG A 257 13.89 3.05 11.43
CA ARG A 257 14.23 3.75 12.68
C ARG A 257 14.81 2.80 13.72
N PHE A 258 14.31 1.56 13.76
CA PHE A 258 14.87 0.53 14.61
C PHE A 258 16.31 0.19 14.23
N ILE A 259 16.61 -0.01 12.94
CA ILE A 259 17.98 -0.28 12.48
C ILE A 259 18.90 0.92 12.76
N ILE A 260 18.44 2.15 12.54
CA ILE A 260 19.20 3.34 12.89
C ILE A 260 19.52 3.33 14.39
N SER A 261 18.54 3.01 15.24
CA SER A 261 18.74 2.91 16.70
C SER A 261 19.76 1.84 17.07
N GLN A 262 19.74 0.68 16.41
CA GLN A 262 20.74 -0.37 16.60
C GLN A 262 22.14 0.09 16.19
N ASN A 263 22.26 0.81 15.08
CA ASN A 263 23.53 1.34 14.59
C ASN A 263 24.08 2.43 15.51
N LEU A 264 23.22 3.35 15.98
CA LEU A 264 23.60 4.35 16.98
C LEU A 264 24.11 3.70 18.27
N ASN A 265 23.43 2.67 18.76
CA ASN A 265 23.85 1.93 19.94
C ASN A 265 25.21 1.24 19.77
N LYS A 266 25.55 0.79 18.55
CA LYS A 266 26.87 0.24 18.22
C LYS A 266 27.94 1.33 18.13
N SER A 267 27.63 2.45 17.49
CA SER A 267 28.60 3.53 17.20
C SER A 267 28.94 4.40 18.41
N LEU A 268 27.95 4.75 19.24
CA LEU A 268 28.12 5.61 20.40
C LEU A 268 28.71 4.87 21.61
N GLY A 269 28.54 3.55 21.66
CA GLY A 269 28.97 2.71 22.77
C GLY A 269 27.91 2.51 23.85
N LYS A 270 28.07 1.44 24.63
CA LYS A 270 27.11 1.05 25.67
C LYS A 270 27.13 2.08 26.81
N GLY A 271 25.96 2.61 27.15
CA GLY A 271 25.80 3.54 28.26
C GLY A 271 25.82 5.02 27.87
N GLU A 272 26.07 5.34 26.59
CA GLU A 272 26.06 6.72 26.12
C GLU A 272 24.65 7.32 26.24
N LYS A 273 24.57 8.58 26.69
CA LYS A 273 23.29 9.28 26.87
C LYS A 273 22.99 10.12 25.64
N VAL A 274 21.82 9.92 25.04
CA VAL A 274 21.34 10.73 23.92
C VAL A 274 20.07 11.46 24.36
N LEU A 275 20.15 12.79 24.36
CA LEU A 275 19.03 13.66 24.71
C LEU A 275 17.89 13.51 23.70
N LYS A 276 16.65 13.68 24.15
CA LYS A 276 15.44 13.48 23.31
C LYS A 276 15.43 14.33 22.04
N LYS A 277 15.91 15.57 22.11
CA LYS A 277 16.07 16.46 20.94
C LYS A 277 17.00 15.87 19.88
N GLU A 278 18.13 15.34 20.32
CA GLU A 278 19.11 14.74 19.42
C GLU A 278 18.62 13.39 18.88
N LEU A 279 17.96 12.59 19.72
CA LEU A 279 17.34 11.34 19.30
C LEU A 279 16.27 11.56 18.22
N ALA A 280 15.40 12.56 18.41
CA ALA A 280 14.38 12.92 17.44
C ALA A 280 14.98 13.38 16.12
N ARG A 281 16.06 14.17 16.16
CA ARG A 281 16.82 14.58 14.98
C ARG A 281 17.39 13.37 14.23
N LEU A 282 17.99 12.42 14.95
CA LEU A 282 18.64 11.23 14.35
C LEU A 282 17.64 10.23 13.77
N LEU A 283 16.45 10.11 14.38
CA LEU A 283 15.39 9.19 13.97
C LEU A 283 14.31 9.87 13.10
N PHE A 284 14.50 11.15 12.79
CA PHE A 284 13.57 11.98 12.04
C PHE A 284 12.14 11.97 12.60
N PHE A 285 12.01 12.11 13.93
CA PHE A 285 10.73 12.39 14.56
C PHE A 285 10.53 13.90 14.66
N LYS A 286 9.30 14.34 14.42
CA LYS A 286 8.89 15.73 14.65
C LYS A 286 8.77 16.05 16.14
N GLU A 287 8.23 15.12 16.92
CA GLU A 287 8.06 15.25 18.37
C GLU A 287 9.18 14.53 19.12
N GLU A 288 9.83 15.24 20.05
CA GLU A 288 10.93 14.69 20.84
C GLU A 288 10.49 13.49 21.69
N ASP A 289 9.32 13.59 22.31
CA ASP A 289 8.78 12.54 23.16
C ASP A 289 8.37 11.29 22.36
N ALA A 290 7.98 11.45 21.09
CA ALA A 290 7.68 10.31 20.21
C ALA A 290 8.95 9.47 19.92
N ALA A 291 10.10 10.12 19.74
CA ALA A 291 11.38 9.43 19.55
C ALA A 291 11.79 8.63 20.78
N VAL A 292 11.60 9.19 21.98
CA VAL A 292 11.89 8.50 23.26
C VAL A 292 10.94 7.33 23.47
N ARG A 293 9.63 7.51 23.23
CA ARG A 293 8.64 6.43 23.30
C ARG A 293 8.99 5.30 22.34
N PHE A 294 9.28 5.63 21.07
CA PHE A 294 9.72 4.67 20.08
C PHE A 294 10.94 3.88 20.57
N ALA A 295 12.02 4.56 20.96
CA ALA A 295 13.23 3.89 21.42
C ALA A 295 12.98 2.98 22.65
N GLY A 296 12.11 3.42 23.57
CA GLY A 296 11.66 2.63 24.71
C GLY A 296 10.88 1.36 24.32
N GLU A 297 9.91 1.48 23.40
CA GLU A 297 9.17 0.34 22.83
C GLU A 297 10.11 -0.72 22.23
N TYR A 298 11.26 -0.30 21.71
CA TYR A 298 12.26 -1.16 21.08
C TYR A 298 13.44 -1.53 21.97
N GLY A 299 13.29 -1.41 23.29
CA GLY A 299 14.23 -1.95 24.27
C GLY A 299 15.47 -1.08 24.51
N VAL A 300 15.47 0.19 24.08
CA VAL A 300 16.47 1.17 24.52
C VAL A 300 16.04 1.74 25.88
N MET A 301 16.96 1.82 26.83
CA MET A 301 16.66 2.30 28.18
C MET A 301 16.33 3.80 28.17
N VAL A 302 15.11 4.17 28.56
CA VAL A 302 14.69 5.56 28.70
C VAL A 302 15.25 6.16 29.99
N MET A 303 15.76 7.39 29.93
CA MET A 303 16.27 8.12 31.09
C MET A 303 15.12 8.54 32.02
N GLU A 304 15.43 8.71 33.31
CA GLU A 304 14.47 9.25 34.28
C GLU A 304 13.93 10.61 33.81
N GLY A 305 12.62 10.81 33.91
CA GLY A 305 11.94 12.02 33.42
C GLY A 305 11.72 12.07 31.91
N GLY A 306 12.18 11.08 31.12
CA GLY A 306 11.95 11.04 29.68
C GLY A 306 12.81 12.02 28.87
N GLU A 307 13.88 12.56 29.46
CA GLU A 307 14.77 13.56 28.83
C GLU A 307 15.66 12.99 27.72
N GLY A 308 15.66 11.67 27.54
CA GLY A 308 16.48 11.00 26.53
C GLY A 308 16.53 9.50 26.75
N VAL A 309 17.54 8.89 26.14
CA VAL A 309 17.80 7.44 26.23
C VAL A 309 19.26 7.17 26.56
N VAL A 310 19.49 6.01 27.17
CA VAL A 310 20.81 5.42 27.36
C VAL A 310 20.97 4.33 26.30
N MET A 311 22.00 4.44 25.47
CA MET A 311 22.33 3.46 24.43
C MET A 311 22.74 2.14 25.06
N LYS A 312 21.74 1.34 25.39
CA LYS A 312 21.84 0.01 25.96
C LYS A 312 20.64 -0.79 25.48
N LEU A 313 20.69 -1.21 24.23
CA LEU A 313 19.65 -2.05 23.63
C LEU A 313 19.56 -3.38 24.39
N GLN A 314 18.38 -3.66 24.96
CA GLN A 314 18.08 -4.96 25.55
C GLN A 314 17.97 -6.00 24.43
N SER A 315 18.33 -7.26 24.72
CA SER A 315 18.01 -8.36 23.83
C SER A 315 16.49 -8.53 23.83
N VAL A 316 15.83 -8.08 22.76
CA VAL A 316 14.40 -8.31 22.58
C VAL A 316 14.27 -9.52 21.68
N GLU A 317 13.79 -10.63 22.24
CA GLU A 317 13.79 -11.94 21.57
C GLU A 317 12.83 -12.00 20.37
N GLU A 318 11.88 -11.08 20.24
CA GLU A 318 11.09 -10.87 19.03
C GLU A 318 10.45 -9.49 19.12
N ILE A 319 10.90 -8.54 18.28
CA ILE A 319 10.26 -7.23 18.21
C ILE A 319 9.17 -7.30 17.16
N ASN A 320 7.92 -7.18 17.60
CA ASN A 320 6.81 -6.88 16.70
C ASN A 320 6.80 -5.38 16.39
N LEU A 321 7.38 -4.99 15.25
CA LEU A 321 7.34 -3.64 14.73
C LEU A 321 5.96 -3.40 14.10
N GLU A 322 4.99 -3.01 14.92
CA GLU A 322 3.69 -2.60 14.43
C GLU A 322 3.82 -1.34 13.57
N PHE A 323 3.17 -1.37 12.41
CA PHE A 323 3.12 -0.22 11.53
C PHE A 323 2.31 0.90 12.18
N LYS A 324 2.97 2.05 12.35
CA LYS A 324 2.35 3.32 12.74
C LYS A 324 2.69 4.33 11.64
N ARG A 325 1.67 5.01 11.11
CA ARG A 325 1.84 6.08 10.14
C ARG A 325 2.52 7.28 10.79
N ASP A 326 3.29 7.97 9.97
CA ASP A 326 3.93 9.22 10.32
C ASP A 326 3.69 10.21 9.17
N ASP A 327 2.43 10.62 9.04
CA ASP A 327 1.95 11.45 7.92
C ASP A 327 2.72 12.76 7.82
N ASP A 328 3.08 13.34 8.96
CA ASP A 328 3.86 14.57 9.06
C ASP A 328 5.27 14.37 8.50
N PHE A 329 5.94 13.26 8.82
CA PHE A 329 7.25 12.95 8.26
C PHE A 329 7.17 12.60 6.76
N VAL A 330 6.18 11.80 6.37
CA VAL A 330 6.10 11.22 5.02
C VAL A 330 5.56 12.23 4.00
N PHE A 331 4.61 13.08 4.38
CA PHE A 331 3.92 13.99 3.46
C PHE A 331 4.05 15.46 3.84
N GLY A 332 4.39 15.79 5.09
CA GLY A 332 4.48 17.18 5.53
C GLY A 332 3.18 17.93 5.24
N GLU A 333 3.27 19.04 4.50
CA GLU A 333 2.11 19.84 4.09
C GLU A 333 1.23 19.14 3.05
N LEU A 334 1.76 18.19 2.28
CA LEU A 334 1.06 17.55 1.15
C LEU A 334 0.06 16.49 1.61
N LYS A 335 0.06 16.13 2.90
CA LYS A 335 -1.03 15.35 3.47
C LYS A 335 -2.38 16.03 3.23
N ASN A 336 -2.38 17.37 3.20
CA ASN A 336 -3.57 18.15 2.94
C ASN A 336 -4.12 17.92 1.53
N ASP A 337 -3.33 17.43 0.56
CA ASP A 337 -3.78 17.17 -0.81
C ASP A 337 -4.35 15.76 -0.99
N ILE A 338 -4.06 14.85 -0.05
CA ILE A 338 -4.43 13.43 -0.12
C ILE A 338 -5.72 13.16 0.66
N ILE A 339 -5.71 13.55 1.94
CA ILE A 339 -6.77 13.25 2.90
C ILE A 339 -7.48 14.52 3.32
N ASN A 340 -8.80 14.47 3.46
CA ASN A 340 -9.48 15.39 4.36
C ASN A 340 -9.18 14.93 5.78
N GLY A 341 -9.09 15.89 6.72
CA GLY A 341 -8.91 15.57 8.14
C GLY A 341 -9.95 14.54 8.62
N PRO A 342 -9.63 13.77 9.68
CA PRO A 342 -10.56 12.80 10.23
C PRO A 342 -11.91 13.46 10.52
N ASP A 343 -13.00 12.81 10.12
CA ASP A 343 -14.34 13.22 10.52
C ASP A 343 -14.61 12.92 12.00
N GLU A 344 -15.81 13.21 12.49
CA GLU A 344 -16.21 12.97 13.89
C GLU A 344 -16.06 11.49 14.30
N ASP A 345 -16.03 10.57 13.34
CA ASP A 345 -15.87 9.12 13.53
C ASP A 345 -14.41 8.66 13.31
N ASN A 346 -13.45 9.59 13.23
CA ASN A 346 -12.05 9.36 12.89
C ASN A 346 -11.85 8.67 11.53
N VAL A 347 -12.80 8.81 10.61
CA VAL A 347 -12.68 8.20 9.30
C VAL A 347 -12.03 9.18 8.33
N MET A 348 -10.97 8.71 7.67
CA MET A 348 -10.35 9.46 6.60
C MET A 348 -11.21 9.40 5.34
N THR A 349 -11.42 10.55 4.72
CA THR A 349 -11.97 10.65 3.37
C THR A 349 -10.89 11.20 2.43
N LEU A 350 -10.85 10.68 1.21
CA LEU A 350 -9.89 11.16 0.23
C LEU A 350 -10.43 12.37 -0.50
N LYS A 351 -9.52 13.28 -0.84
CA LYS A 351 -9.85 14.39 -1.73
C LYS A 351 -10.20 13.87 -3.12
N PRO A 352 -11.21 14.43 -3.81
CA PRO A 352 -11.55 14.02 -5.17
C PRO A 352 -10.36 14.07 -6.14
N GLN A 353 -9.50 15.09 -6.01
CA GLN A 353 -8.30 15.24 -6.83
C GLN A 353 -7.34 14.05 -6.68
N PHE A 354 -7.19 13.52 -5.47
CA PHE A 354 -6.35 12.36 -5.23
C PHE A 354 -6.96 11.07 -5.79
N ILE A 355 -8.29 10.98 -5.86
CA ILE A 355 -8.98 9.85 -6.47
C ILE A 355 -8.86 9.88 -8.00
N ASP A 356 -9.00 11.06 -8.60
CA ASP A 356 -8.72 11.24 -10.02
C ASP A 356 -7.28 10.83 -10.32
N TRP A 357 -6.33 11.21 -9.46
CA TRP A 357 -4.94 10.77 -9.56
C TRP A 357 -4.72 9.25 -9.42
N LEU A 358 -5.53 8.56 -8.60
CA LEU A 358 -5.50 7.09 -8.53
C LEU A 358 -5.98 6.46 -9.85
N LEU A 359 -6.94 7.11 -10.53
CA LEU A 359 -7.59 6.61 -11.74
C LEU A 359 -6.80 6.90 -13.02
N TYR A 360 -6.18 8.08 -13.09
CA TYR A 360 -5.53 8.58 -14.29
C TYR A 360 -4.02 8.72 -14.07
N ASP A 361 -3.24 8.61 -15.13
CA ASP A 361 -1.83 9.02 -15.08
C ASP A 361 -1.76 10.52 -15.41
N ASP A 362 -1.05 11.29 -14.58
CA ASP A 362 -0.60 12.62 -14.98
C ASP A 362 0.45 12.42 -16.09
N SER A 363 0.03 12.64 -17.33
CA SER A 363 0.91 12.67 -18.51
C SER A 363 2.04 13.69 -18.34
#